data_AF-T0Z7B4-F1
#
_entry.id   AF-T0Z7B4-F1
#
_cell.length_a   1.000
_cell.length_b   1.000
_cell.length_c   1.000
_cell.angle_alpha   90.00
_cell.angle_beta   90.00
_cell.angle_gamma   90.00
#
_symmetry.space_group_name_H-M   'P 1'
#
loop_
_entity.id
_entity.type
_entity.pdbx_description
1 polymer ?
#
loop_
_entity_poly.entity_id
_entity_poly.type
_entity_poly.pdbx_seq_one_letter_code
_entity_poly.pdbx_strand_id
1 'polypeptide(L)'
;MPSIPTENPDARQALRNLMRARRAALPARQRLDAGNALAQQLALLPILESTQTLAGYFACTGELPLHEVPGLCRARGIDYLLPVLGRGRSLRFARWQTGASLLGNRYGIPEPDVAESELLSPAHLD
;
A
#
# COMPACT_ATOMS: atom_id res chain seq x y z
N MET A 1 7.42 -3.94 32.87
CA MET A 1 6.79 -3.83 31.54
C MET A 1 5.95 -5.08 31.32
N PRO A 2 4.63 -5.00 31.09
CA PRO A 2 3.83 -6.20 30.92
C PRO A 2 4.13 -6.80 29.55
N SER A 3 4.51 -8.07 29.58
CA SER A 3 4.80 -8.93 28.43
C SER A 3 3.54 -9.07 27.57
N ILE A 4 3.64 -8.71 26.28
CA ILE A 4 2.59 -9.04 25.31
C ILE A 4 2.49 -10.58 25.27
N PRO A 5 1.32 -11.18 25.48
CA PRO A 5 1.17 -12.63 25.39
C PRO A 5 1.62 -13.06 23.99
N THR A 6 2.58 -13.97 23.93
CA THR A 6 3.05 -14.54 22.67
C THR A 6 1.94 -15.43 22.13
N GLU A 7 1.01 -14.83 21.37
CA GLU A 7 -0.03 -15.56 20.67
C GLU A 7 0.59 -16.66 19.81
N ASN A 8 0.02 -17.86 19.90
CA ASN A 8 0.49 -19.07 19.24
C ASN A 8 0.83 -18.81 17.74
N PRO A 9 2.10 -18.92 17.33
CA PRO A 9 2.55 -18.66 15.95
C PRO A 9 1.78 -19.44 14.90
N ASP A 10 1.37 -20.67 15.22
CA ASP A 10 0.62 -21.54 14.32
C ASP A 10 -0.80 -21.04 14.11
N ALA A 11 -1.45 -20.55 15.17
CA ALA A 11 -2.77 -19.94 15.07
C ALA A 11 -2.74 -18.67 14.21
N ARG A 12 -1.69 -17.85 14.34
CA ARG A 12 -1.50 -16.65 13.49
C ARG A 12 -1.29 -17.01 12.03
N GLN A 13 -0.54 -18.08 11.76
CA GLN A 13 -0.31 -18.56 10.40
C GLN A 13 -1.58 -19.13 9.76
N ALA A 14 -2.35 -19.92 10.52
CA ALA A 14 -3.64 -20.44 10.08
C ALA A 14 -4.62 -19.30 9.75
N LEU A 15 -4.70 -18.27 10.59
CA LEU A 15 -5.53 -17.10 10.34
C LEU A 15 -5.12 -16.34 9.07
N ARG A 16 -3.81 -16.15 8.84
CA ARG A 16 -3.30 -15.51 7.60
C ARG A 16 -3.71 -16.30 6.36
N ASN A 17 -3.59 -17.63 6.41
CA ASN A 17 -3.97 -18.50 5.29
C ASN A 17 -5.47 -18.43 5.02
N LEU A 18 -6.30 -18.49 6.07
CA LEU A 18 -7.75 -18.34 5.95
C LEU A 18 -8.14 -16.99 5.34
N MET A 19 -7.55 -15.89 5.79
CA MET A 19 -7.84 -14.56 5.29
C MET A 19 -7.41 -14.37 3.82
N ARG A 20 -6.28 -14.95 3.42
CA ARG A 20 -5.85 -14.97 2.01
C ARG A 20 -6.82 -15.76 1.14
N ALA A 21 -7.23 -16.96 1.57
CA ALA A 21 -8.19 -17.78 0.83
C ALA A 21 -9.54 -17.06 0.63
N ARG A 22 -10.05 -16.40 1.68
CA ARG A 22 -11.27 -15.61 1.60
C ARG A 22 -11.15 -14.45 0.61
N ARG A 23 -10.04 -13.71 0.62
CA ARG A 23 -9.80 -12.62 -0.33
C ARG A 23 -9.63 -13.11 -1.77
N ALA A 24 -8.94 -14.22 -1.96
CA ALA A 24 -8.77 -14.84 -3.28
C ALA A 24 -10.11 -15.29 -3.90
N ALA A 25 -11.07 -15.68 -3.06
CA ALA A 25 -12.41 -16.06 -3.49
C ALA A 25 -13.32 -14.88 -3.88
N LEU A 26 -12.93 -13.63 -3.58
CA LEU A 26 -13.74 -12.46 -3.93
C LEU A 26 -13.70 -12.21 -5.45
N PRO A 27 -14.87 -12.01 -6.10
CA PRO A 27 -14.93 -11.62 -7.51
C PRO A 27 -14.18 -10.32 -7.78
N ALA A 28 -13.56 -10.22 -8.96
CA ALA A 28 -12.79 -9.03 -9.35
C ALA A 28 -13.62 -7.74 -9.25
N ARG A 29 -14.89 -7.78 -9.68
CA ARG A 29 -15.81 -6.65 -9.57
C ARG A 29 -15.98 -6.16 -8.13
N GLN A 30 -16.19 -7.07 -7.18
CA GLN A 30 -16.36 -6.70 -5.78
C GLN A 30 -15.10 -6.04 -5.20
N ARG A 31 -13.91 -6.48 -5.64
CA ARG A 31 -12.64 -5.84 -5.24
C ARG A 31 -12.50 -4.44 -5.82
N LEU A 32 -12.88 -4.24 -7.09
CA LEU A 32 -12.85 -2.93 -7.73
C LEU A 32 -13.86 -1.97 -7.10
N ASP A 33 -15.09 -2.43 -6.84
CA ASP A 33 -16.13 -1.65 -6.17
C ASP A 33 -15.67 -1.23 -4.76
N ALA A 34 -15.00 -2.13 -4.03
CA ALA A 34 -14.43 -1.80 -2.73
C ALA A 34 -13.29 -0.77 -2.82
N GLY A 35 -12.43 -0.84 -3.84
CA GLY A 35 -11.39 0.17 -4.09
C GLY A 35 -11.97 1.54 -4.43
N ASN A 36 -13.05 1.58 -5.23
CA ASN A 36 -13.79 2.82 -5.52
C ASN A 36 -14.40 3.41 -4.25
N ALA A 37 -15.07 2.58 -3.45
CA ALA A 37 -15.67 3.01 -2.19
C ALA A 37 -14.62 3.54 -1.21
N LEU A 38 -13.43 2.91 -1.13
CA LEU A 38 -12.33 3.39 -0.31
C LEU A 38 -11.93 4.82 -0.70
N ALA A 39 -11.71 5.10 -1.99
CA ALA A 39 -11.32 6.44 -2.42
C ALA A 39 -12.39 7.49 -2.11
N GLN A 40 -13.68 7.13 -2.22
CA GLN A 40 -14.78 8.01 -1.80
C GLN A 40 -14.75 8.29 -0.30
N GLN A 41 -14.48 7.29 0.54
CA GLN A 41 -14.37 7.49 1.99
C GLN A 41 -13.15 8.33 2.35
N LEU A 42 -11.99 8.07 1.73
CA LEU A 42 -10.79 8.90 1.90
C LEU A 42 -11.06 10.35 1.48
N ALA A 43 -11.84 10.56 0.41
CA ALA A 43 -12.22 11.90 -0.01
C ALA A 43 -13.00 12.67 1.07
N LEU A 44 -13.64 12.01 2.03
CA LEU A 44 -14.40 12.67 3.09
C LEU A 44 -13.58 12.91 4.37
N LEU A 45 -12.34 12.40 4.45
CA LEU A 45 -11.54 12.52 5.66
C LEU A 45 -10.88 13.91 5.77
N PRO A 46 -11.17 14.71 6.82
CA PRO A 46 -10.58 16.04 7.00
C PRO A 46 -9.06 16.01 7.16
N ILE A 47 -8.50 14.91 7.67
CA ILE A 47 -7.03 14.76 7.81
C ILE A 47 -6.32 14.88 6.46
N LEU A 48 -6.98 14.56 5.34
CA LEU A 48 -6.39 14.70 4.02
C LEU A 48 -6.33 16.16 3.52
N GLU A 49 -6.94 17.12 4.20
CA GLU A 49 -6.84 18.54 3.84
C GLU A 49 -5.48 19.14 4.20
N SER A 50 -4.86 18.66 5.28
CA SER A 50 -3.52 19.07 5.72
C SER A 50 -2.43 18.05 5.39
N THR A 51 -2.78 16.92 4.79
CA THR A 51 -1.83 15.89 4.39
C THR A 51 -1.04 16.37 3.17
N GLN A 52 0.28 16.35 3.26
CA GLN A 52 1.16 16.63 2.12
C GLN A 52 1.58 15.35 1.40
N THR A 53 1.68 14.24 2.14
CA THR A 53 2.23 12.97 1.66
C THR A 53 1.34 11.82 2.09
N LEU A 54 1.03 10.90 1.17
CA LEU A 54 0.29 9.68 1.46
C LEU A 54 1.05 8.46 0.92
N ALA A 55 1.52 7.61 1.83
CA ALA A 55 2.10 6.32 1.46
C ALA A 55 1.00 5.28 1.22
N GLY A 56 1.07 4.61 0.08
CA GLY A 56 0.20 3.50 -0.30
C GLY A 56 0.96 2.19 -0.48
N TYR A 57 0.35 1.26 -1.19
CA TYR A 57 0.97 -0.01 -1.57
C TYR A 57 0.44 -0.47 -2.93
N PHE A 58 1.20 -1.33 -3.61
CA PHE A 58 0.71 -2.02 -4.79
C PHE A 58 -0.03 -3.28 -4.37
N ALA A 59 -1.35 -3.31 -4.58
CA ALA A 59 -2.19 -4.41 -4.10
C ALA A 59 -1.80 -5.74 -4.75
N CYS A 60 -1.43 -6.72 -3.91
CA CYS A 60 -1.02 -8.05 -4.35
C CYS A 60 -1.93 -9.13 -3.75
N THR A 61 -2.06 -10.29 -4.41
CA THR A 61 -2.70 -11.49 -3.82
C THR A 61 -4.11 -11.27 -3.22
N GLY A 62 -4.94 -10.47 -3.91
CA GLY A 62 -6.32 -10.20 -3.49
C GLY A 62 -6.46 -9.15 -2.39
N GLU A 63 -5.41 -8.39 -2.09
CA GLU A 63 -5.51 -7.16 -1.30
C GLU A 63 -6.47 -6.14 -1.92
N LEU A 64 -6.88 -5.16 -1.12
CA LEU A 64 -7.80 -4.11 -1.54
C LEU A 64 -7.11 -3.22 -2.60
N PRO A 65 -7.66 -3.11 -3.82
CA PRO A 65 -7.10 -2.23 -4.83
C PRO A 65 -7.11 -0.76 -4.37
N LEU A 66 -6.01 -0.06 -4.59
CA LEU A 66 -5.89 1.39 -4.35
C LEU A 66 -5.93 2.19 -5.66
N HIS A 67 -6.52 1.66 -6.74
CA HIS A 67 -6.37 2.21 -8.09
C HIS A 67 -6.88 3.65 -8.26
N GLU A 68 -7.87 4.07 -7.47
CA GLU A 68 -8.39 5.45 -7.47
C GLU A 68 -7.62 6.41 -6.55
N VAL A 69 -6.86 5.89 -5.57
CA VAL A 69 -6.18 6.72 -4.55
C VAL A 69 -5.13 7.66 -5.14
N PRO A 70 -4.25 7.24 -6.08
CA PRO A 70 -3.33 8.14 -6.77
C PRO A 70 -4.04 9.30 -7.47
N GLY A 71 -5.22 9.05 -8.04
CA GLY A 71 -6.05 10.08 -8.67
C GLY A 71 -6.57 11.11 -7.66
N LEU A 72 -7.06 10.64 -6.52
CA LEU A 72 -7.47 11.48 -5.40
C LEU A 72 -6.32 12.33 -4.87
N CYS A 73 -5.14 11.72 -4.64
CA CYS A 73 -3.95 12.43 -4.17
C CYS A 73 -3.54 13.54 -5.15
N ARG A 74 -3.48 13.23 -6.45
CA ARG A 74 -3.17 14.22 -7.49
C ARG A 74 -4.14 15.40 -7.47
N ALA A 75 -5.44 15.14 -7.34
CA ALA A 75 -6.47 16.19 -7.29
C ALA A 75 -6.32 17.12 -6.07
N ARG A 76 -5.67 16.66 -5.01
CA ARG A 76 -5.43 17.40 -3.76
C ARG A 76 -4.01 17.95 -3.62
N GLY A 77 -3.13 17.73 -4.60
CA GLY A 77 -1.72 18.09 -4.47
C GLY A 77 -0.98 17.28 -3.40
N ILE A 78 -1.46 16.08 -3.09
CA ILE A 78 -0.80 15.16 -2.15
C ILE A 78 0.20 14.29 -2.91
N ASP A 79 1.40 14.17 -2.36
CA ASP A 79 2.44 13.31 -2.87
C ASP A 79 2.14 11.85 -2.52
N TYR A 80 1.79 11.06 -3.54
CA TYR A 80 1.55 9.64 -3.37
C TYR A 80 2.85 8.85 -3.45
N LEU A 81 3.13 8.06 -2.41
CA LEU A 81 4.35 7.26 -2.32
C LEU A 81 4.05 5.78 -2.40
N LEU A 82 4.85 5.05 -3.18
CA LEU A 82 4.82 3.60 -3.23
C LEU A 82 6.06 3.00 -2.54
N PRO A 83 5.92 1.81 -1.92
CA PRO A 83 7.02 1.13 -1.29
C PRO A 83 7.99 0.56 -2.34
N VAL A 84 9.28 0.63 -2.02
CA VAL A 84 10.39 0.01 -2.76
C VAL A 84 11.15 -0.89 -1.79
N LEU A 85 11.34 -2.16 -2.16
CA LEU A 85 12.06 -3.10 -1.30
C LEU A 85 13.57 -2.86 -1.39
N GLY A 86 14.15 -2.37 -0.28
CA GLY A 86 15.59 -2.23 -0.17
C GLY A 86 16.30 -3.57 0.12
N ARG A 87 17.59 -3.48 0.45
CA ARG A 87 18.41 -4.64 0.82
C ARG A 87 17.98 -5.21 2.18
N GLY A 88 17.93 -6.54 2.28
CA GLY A 88 17.54 -7.23 3.50
C GLY A 88 16.06 -6.99 3.86
N ARG A 89 15.80 -6.56 5.09
CA ARG A 89 14.45 -6.29 5.63
C ARG A 89 14.14 -4.79 5.71
N SER A 90 14.70 -3.98 4.81
CA SER A 90 14.43 -2.54 4.74
C SER A 90 13.30 -2.22 3.75
N LEU A 91 12.46 -1.26 4.11
CA LEU A 91 11.44 -0.67 3.24
C LEU A 91 11.82 0.77 2.95
N ARG A 92 11.76 1.18 1.68
CA ARG A 92 11.93 2.56 1.23
C ARG A 92 10.64 3.00 0.53
N PHE A 93 10.53 4.28 0.25
CA PHE A 93 9.38 4.86 -0.44
C PHE A 93 9.83 5.77 -1.57
N ALA A 94 9.07 5.80 -2.65
CA ALA A 94 9.31 6.67 -3.78
C ALA A 94 8.00 7.31 -4.23
N ARG A 95 8.08 8.57 -4.69
CA ARG A 95 6.95 9.24 -5.33
C ARG A 95 6.55 8.50 -6.57
N TRP A 96 5.24 8.30 -6.75
CA TRP A 96 4.71 7.67 -7.94
C TRP A 96 3.40 8.32 -8.38
N GLN A 97 3.22 8.42 -9.68
CA GLN A 97 2.00 8.92 -10.32
C GLN A 97 1.60 8.01 -11.46
N THR A 98 0.30 8.00 -11.80
CA THR A 98 -0.22 7.24 -12.93
C THR A 98 0.56 7.54 -14.21
N GLY A 99 1.03 6.49 -14.88
CA GLY A 99 1.83 6.59 -16.10
C GLY A 99 3.34 6.62 -15.87
N ALA A 100 3.82 6.80 -14.62
CA ALA A 100 5.23 6.63 -14.29
C ALA A 100 5.64 5.15 -14.35
N SER A 101 6.87 4.90 -14.79
CA SER A 101 7.41 3.55 -14.98
C SER A 101 7.43 2.74 -13.69
N LEU A 102 7.13 1.45 -13.81
CA LEU A 102 7.19 0.47 -12.74
C LEU A 102 8.03 -0.71 -13.20
N LEU A 103 8.89 -1.22 -12.32
CA LEU A 103 9.65 -2.46 -12.52
C LEU A 103 9.19 -3.53 -11.54
N GLY A 104 9.11 -4.77 -12.01
CA GLY A 104 8.84 -5.91 -11.13
C GLY A 104 10.03 -6.20 -10.23
N ASN A 105 9.82 -6.24 -8.93
CA ASN A 105 10.85 -6.66 -7.97
C ASN A 105 11.08 -8.18 -7.99
N ARG A 106 11.96 -8.68 -7.12
CA ARG A 106 12.28 -10.12 -6.97
C ARG A 106 11.08 -11.04 -6.66
N TYR A 107 9.94 -10.47 -6.29
CA TYR A 107 8.68 -11.16 -6.01
C TYR A 107 7.62 -10.93 -7.10
N GLY A 108 7.96 -10.25 -8.20
CA GLY A 108 7.03 -9.90 -9.27
C GLY A 108 6.06 -8.76 -8.91
N ILE A 109 6.30 -8.04 -7.83
CA ILE A 109 5.49 -6.89 -7.41
C ILE A 109 6.02 -5.63 -8.09
N PRO A 110 5.17 -4.83 -8.76
CA PRO A 110 5.59 -3.56 -9.34
C PRO A 110 6.07 -2.55 -8.27
N GLU A 111 7.24 -1.97 -8.51
CA GLU A 111 7.85 -0.90 -7.72
C GLU A 111 8.22 0.29 -8.62
N PRO A 112 8.21 1.53 -8.10
CA PRO A 112 8.70 2.70 -8.84
C PRO A 112 10.10 2.52 -9.40
N ASP A 113 10.25 2.80 -10.70
CA ASP A 113 11.55 2.82 -11.38
C ASP A 113 12.22 4.20 -11.21
N VAL A 114 12.88 4.39 -10.07
CA VAL A 114 13.51 5.66 -9.69
C VAL A 114 14.94 5.43 -9.18
N ALA A 115 15.76 6.48 -9.18
CA ALA A 115 17.11 6.40 -8.65
C ALA A 115 17.12 6.24 -7.12
N GLU A 116 18.18 5.64 -6.57
CA GLU A 116 18.31 5.45 -5.11
C GLU A 116 18.32 6.77 -4.34
N SER A 117 18.76 7.87 -4.96
CA SER A 117 18.72 9.23 -4.40
C SER A 117 17.31 9.77 -4.19
N GLU A 118 16.31 9.23 -4.88
CA GLU A 118 14.91 9.64 -4.78
C GLU A 118 14.15 8.82 -3.71
N LEU A 119 14.79 7.78 -3.16
CA LEU A 119 14.18 6.91 -2.17
C LEU A 119 14.16 7.56 -0.79
N LEU A 120 12.97 7.71 -0.23
CA LEU A 120 12.72 8.14 1.13
C LEU A 120 12.83 6.96 2.11
N SER A 121 13.33 7.24 3.30
CA SER A 121 13.29 6.29 4.41
C SER A 121 11.93 6.38 5.11
N PRO A 122 11.44 5.32 5.80
CA PRO A 122 10.18 5.40 6.55
C PRO A 122 10.18 6.49 7.62
N ALA A 123 11.35 6.85 8.16
CA ALA A 123 11.51 7.92 9.14
C ALA A 123 11.41 9.33 8.53
N HIS A 124 11.34 9.45 7.21
CA HIS A 124 11.15 10.71 6.48
C HIS A 124 9.73 10.81 5.87
N LEU A 125 8.82 9.96 6.33
CA LEU A 125 7.38 10.12 6.09
C LEU A 125 6.85 10.86 7.33
N ASP A 126 6.54 12.14 7.18
CA ASP A 126 6.04 13.00 8.27
C ASP A 126 4.74 12.46 8.91
#